data_AF-A0A7J9WLJ1-F1
#
_entry.id   AF-A0A7J9WLJ1-F1
#
_cell.length_a   1.000
_cell.length_b   1.000
_cell.length_c   1.000
_cell.angle_alpha   90.00
_cell.angle_beta   90.00
_cell.angle_gamma   90.00
#
_symmetry.space_group_name_H-M   'P 1'
#
loop_
_entity.id
_entity.type
_entity.pdbx_description
1 polymer ?
#
loop_
_entity_poly.entity_id
_entity_poly.type
_entity_poly.pdbx_seq_one_letter_code
_entity_poly.pdbx_strand_id
1 'polypeptide(L)'
;MSTTNTNNQTPPEFAVAVRGYNREQVDEYVATMGRLLDESRRRARTSSASGPRQEPDFALLGSRITRMLQLAEEEAEDRRRKGEQDGAAEVQRARDEADEMRRLGAEELERYQAAVEDAKQEAASILETTRHEAEDLLQRTRRHAEEQAEAIVGRAETEAERITDEAERVATIARDEQE
;
A
#
# COMPACT_ATOMS: atom_id res chain seq x y z
N MET A 1 -21.22 24.54 -50.26
CA MET A 1 -21.74 23.23 -50.73
C MET A 1 -21.03 22.16 -49.93
N SER A 2 -21.66 21.70 -48.84
CA SER A 2 -21.06 20.78 -47.88
C SER A 2 -21.34 19.33 -48.30
N THR A 3 -20.30 18.53 -48.47
CA THR A 3 -20.39 17.08 -48.66
C THR A 3 -20.31 16.40 -47.29
N THR A 4 -21.45 15.90 -46.81
CA THR A 4 -21.53 15.18 -45.53
C THR A 4 -20.96 13.77 -45.68
N ASN A 5 -19.88 13.52 -44.95
CA ASN A 5 -19.18 12.25 -44.83
C ASN A 5 -19.94 11.36 -43.81
N THR A 6 -20.75 10.41 -44.29
CA THR A 6 -21.53 9.51 -43.43
C THR A 6 -20.83 8.15 -43.32
N ASN A 7 -19.79 8.06 -42.48
CA ASN A 7 -19.12 6.80 -42.18
C ASN A 7 -18.78 6.64 -40.68
N ASN A 8 -19.70 7.07 -39.81
CA ASN A 8 -19.75 6.67 -38.39
C ASN A 8 -20.96 5.75 -38.21
N GLN A 9 -20.77 4.43 -38.35
CA GLN A 9 -21.81 3.44 -38.06
C GLN A 9 -21.74 3.05 -36.58
N THR A 10 -22.42 3.81 -35.74
CA THR A 10 -22.83 3.36 -34.40
C THR A 10 -23.81 2.18 -34.57
N PRO A 11 -23.71 1.09 -33.78
CA PRO A 11 -24.66 -0.03 -33.86
C PRO A 11 -26.10 0.47 -33.69
N PRO A 12 -27.07 -0.02 -34.49
CA PRO A 12 -28.46 0.38 -34.32
C PRO A 12 -28.99 -0.10 -32.96
N GLU A 13 -29.56 0.82 -32.19
CA GLU A 13 -30.20 0.52 -30.92
C GLU A 13 -31.67 0.11 -31.18
N PHE A 14 -32.02 -1.13 -30.85
CA PHE A 14 -33.38 -1.66 -31.04
C PHE A 14 -34.20 -1.46 -29.76
N ALA A 15 -35.45 -1.02 -29.89
CA ALA A 15 -36.32 -0.86 -28.73
C ALA A 15 -36.67 -2.24 -28.12
N VAL A 16 -36.55 -2.36 -26.80
CA VAL A 16 -36.87 -3.57 -26.03
C VAL A 16 -38.38 -3.60 -25.73
N ALA A 17 -39.08 -4.60 -26.25
CA ALA A 17 -40.45 -4.94 -25.93
C ALA A 17 -40.52 -5.96 -24.78
N VAL A 18 -41.72 -6.13 -24.18
CA VAL A 18 -41.98 -6.96 -22.98
C VAL A 18 -41.51 -8.43 -23.11
N ARG A 19 -41.21 -8.91 -24.32
CA ARG A 19 -40.68 -10.26 -24.59
C ARG A 19 -39.47 -10.30 -25.53
N GLY A 20 -38.67 -9.24 -25.60
CA GLY A 20 -37.46 -9.19 -26.45
C GLY A 20 -37.44 -7.98 -27.38
N TYR A 21 -36.78 -8.08 -28.54
CA TYR A 21 -36.70 -6.96 -29.49
C TYR A 21 -38.03 -6.72 -30.21
N ASN A 22 -38.28 -5.46 -30.60
CA ASN A 22 -39.38 -5.14 -31.51
C ASN A 22 -39.12 -5.77 -32.89
N ARG A 23 -39.89 -6.81 -33.23
CA ARG A 23 -39.75 -7.57 -34.47
C ARG A 23 -39.90 -6.71 -35.72
N GLU A 24 -40.79 -5.72 -35.72
CA GLU A 24 -41.02 -4.86 -36.88
C GLU A 24 -39.79 -4.01 -37.20
N GLN A 25 -39.10 -3.49 -36.17
CA GLN A 25 -37.86 -2.73 -36.32
C GLN A 25 -36.71 -3.58 -36.86
N VAL A 26 -36.62 -4.84 -36.39
CA VAL A 26 -35.61 -5.78 -36.88
C VAL A 26 -35.88 -6.17 -38.34
N ASP A 27 -37.14 -6.47 -38.67
CA ASP A 27 -37.53 -6.85 -40.04
C ASP A 27 -37.28 -5.70 -41.04
N GLU A 28 -37.56 -4.45 -40.65
CA GLU A 28 -37.28 -3.26 -41.46
C GLU A 28 -35.77 -3.01 -41.65
N TYR A 29 -34.98 -3.20 -40.60
CA TYR A 29 -33.53 -3.07 -40.67
C TYR A 29 -32.90 -4.15 -41.58
N VAL A 30 -33.34 -5.41 -41.44
CA VAL A 30 -32.90 -6.52 -42.30
C VAL A 30 -33.27 -6.27 -43.76
N ALA A 31 -34.49 -5.79 -44.03
CA ALA A 31 -34.92 -5.45 -45.39
C ALA A 31 -34.09 -4.30 -45.98
N THR A 32 -33.69 -3.33 -45.17
CA THR A 32 -32.83 -2.21 -45.60
C THR A 32 -31.41 -2.65 -45.88
N MET A 33 -30.83 -3.52 -45.05
CA MET A 33 -29.52 -4.12 -45.30
C MET A 33 -29.52 -5.03 -46.54
N GLY A 34 -30.59 -5.79 -46.77
CA GLY A 34 -30.77 -6.58 -47.98
C GLY A 34 -30.74 -5.71 -49.25
N ARG A 35 -31.46 -4.59 -49.25
CA ARG A 35 -31.46 -3.64 -50.37
C ARG A 35 -30.08 -3.03 -50.63
N LEU A 36 -29.36 -2.64 -49.57
CA LEU A 36 -28.00 -2.09 -49.67
C LEU A 36 -27.01 -3.11 -50.27
N LEU A 37 -27.10 -4.38 -49.84
CA LEU A 37 -26.26 -5.45 -50.37
C LEU A 37 -26.56 -5.76 -51.83
N ASP A 38 -27.83 -5.79 -52.23
CA ASP A 38 -28.24 -6.00 -53.61
C ASP A 38 -27.81 -4.85 -54.52
N GLU A 39 -27.90 -3.61 -54.04
CA GLU A 39 -27.42 -2.44 -54.77
C GLU A 39 -25.90 -2.46 -54.92
N SER A 40 -25.17 -2.80 -53.86
CA SER A 40 -23.72 -3.00 -53.89
C SER A 40 -23.31 -4.09 -54.89
N ARG A 41 -24.00 -5.23 -54.89
CA ARG A 41 -23.76 -6.31 -55.85
C ARG A 41 -24.07 -5.90 -57.28
N ARG A 42 -25.14 -5.14 -57.51
CA ARG A 42 -25.47 -4.59 -58.84
C ARG A 42 -24.38 -3.64 -59.31
N ARG A 43 -23.93 -2.72 -58.45
CA ARG A 43 -22.80 -1.82 -58.73
C ARG A 43 -21.51 -2.58 -59.02
N ALA A 44 -21.17 -3.61 -58.24
CA ALA A 44 -19.99 -4.43 -58.48
C ALA A 44 -20.08 -5.15 -59.83
N ARG A 45 -21.24 -5.72 -60.17
CA ARG A 45 -21.47 -6.41 -61.46
C ARG A 45 -21.37 -5.46 -62.65
N THR A 46 -21.98 -4.27 -62.58
CA THR A 46 -21.88 -3.28 -63.66
C THR A 46 -20.47 -2.71 -63.77
N SER A 47 -19.76 -2.52 -62.66
CA SER A 47 -18.35 -2.07 -62.67
C SER A 47 -17.42 -3.12 -63.28
N SER A 48 -17.67 -4.41 -63.02
CA SER A 48 -16.87 -5.51 -63.57
C SER A 48 -17.16 -5.82 -65.05
N ALA A 49 -18.28 -5.34 -65.60
CA ALA A 49 -18.70 -5.61 -66.97
C ALA A 49 -18.25 -4.54 -67.99
N SER A 50 -17.82 -3.36 -67.53
CA SER A 50 -17.61 -2.18 -68.39
C SER A 50 -16.18 -1.62 -68.42
N GLY A 51 -15.21 -2.29 -67.80
CA GLY A 51 -13.81 -1.88 -67.84
C GLY A 51 -13.03 -2.64 -68.92
N PRO A 52 -12.25 -1.97 -69.80
CA PRO A 52 -11.27 -2.69 -70.61
C PRO A 52 -10.32 -3.45 -69.67
N ARG A 53 -10.16 -4.76 -69.89
CA ARG A 53 -9.11 -5.54 -69.23
C ARG A 53 -7.76 -5.02 -69.73
N GLN A 54 -7.25 -4.01 -69.05
CA GLN A 54 -5.89 -3.52 -69.26
C GLN A 54 -4.97 -4.69 -68.90
N GLU A 55 -4.25 -5.23 -69.89
CA GLU A 55 -3.20 -6.21 -69.63
C GLU A 55 -2.23 -5.58 -68.61
N PRO A 56 -1.96 -6.26 -67.48
CA PRO A 56 -1.11 -5.70 -66.46
C PRO A 56 0.29 -5.48 -67.03
N ASP A 57 0.69 -4.23 -67.14
CA ASP A 57 2.04 -3.87 -67.52
C ASP A 57 3.01 -4.27 -66.39
N PHE A 58 3.76 -5.34 -66.61
CA PHE A 58 4.71 -5.89 -65.66
C PHE A 58 5.84 -4.91 -65.30
N ALA A 59 6.14 -3.92 -66.15
CA ALA A 59 7.12 -2.87 -65.83
C ALA A 59 6.57 -1.87 -64.80
N LEU A 60 5.28 -1.51 -64.91
CA LEU A 60 4.56 -0.71 -63.91
C LEU A 60 4.43 -1.45 -62.58
N LEU A 61 4.25 -2.78 -62.61
CA LEU A 61 4.20 -3.59 -61.41
C LEU A 61 5.55 -3.60 -60.67
N GLY A 62 6.68 -3.79 -61.39
CA GLY A 62 8.01 -3.79 -60.79
C GLY A 62 8.38 -2.46 -60.12
N SER A 63 8.09 -1.33 -60.78
CA SER A 63 8.31 0.00 -60.20
C SER A 63 7.43 0.26 -58.97
N ARG A 64 6.18 -0.21 -58.99
CA ARG A 64 5.27 -0.12 -57.84
C ARG A 64 5.74 -0.97 -56.66
N ILE A 65 6.17 -2.20 -56.89
CA ILE A 65 6.71 -3.08 -55.84
C ILE A 65 7.98 -2.46 -55.22
N THR A 66 8.87 -1.92 -56.05
CA THR A 66 10.09 -1.24 -55.58
C THR A 66 9.74 -0.08 -54.65
N ARG A 67 8.77 0.77 -55.03
CA ARG A 67 8.29 1.87 -54.19
C ARG A 67 7.65 1.37 -52.89
N MET A 68 6.88 0.29 -52.93
CA MET A 68 6.31 -0.31 -51.71
C MET A 68 7.38 -0.82 -50.75
N LEU A 69 8.43 -1.47 -51.27
CA LEU A 69 9.54 -1.96 -50.44
C LEU A 69 10.32 -0.81 -49.81
N GLN A 70 10.58 0.27 -50.56
CA GLN A 70 11.23 1.47 -50.03
C GLN A 70 10.41 2.12 -48.90
N LEU A 71 9.10 2.28 -49.10
CA LEU A 71 8.21 2.83 -48.06
C LEU A 71 8.14 1.91 -46.83
N ALA A 72 8.13 0.59 -47.04
CA ALA A 72 8.13 -0.37 -45.94
C ALA A 72 9.45 -0.36 -45.16
N GLU A 73 10.59 -0.16 -45.84
CA GLU A 73 11.90 -0.02 -45.21
C GLU A 73 11.98 1.26 -44.37
N GLU A 74 11.57 2.40 -44.94
CA GLU A 74 11.49 3.69 -44.23
C GLU A 74 10.57 3.60 -43.01
N GLU A 75 9.38 3.01 -43.16
CA GLU A 75 8.46 2.83 -42.04
C GLU A 75 9.02 1.88 -40.97
N ALA A 76 9.74 0.83 -41.36
CA ALA A 76 10.40 -0.08 -40.42
C ALA A 76 11.52 0.63 -39.64
N GLU A 77 12.31 1.48 -40.30
CA GLU A 77 13.33 2.31 -39.66
C GLU A 77 12.73 3.29 -38.66
N ASP A 78 11.66 3.98 -39.03
CA ASP A 78 10.98 4.92 -38.15
C ASP A 78 10.36 4.22 -36.95
N ARG A 79 9.74 3.05 -37.15
CA ARG A 79 9.21 2.24 -36.04
C ARG A 79 10.31 1.75 -35.11
N ARG A 80 11.48 1.34 -35.65
CA ARG A 80 12.64 0.95 -34.82
C ARG A 80 13.15 2.13 -34.00
N ARG A 81 13.39 3.27 -34.65
CA ARG A 81 13.89 4.48 -33.98
C ARG A 81 12.94 4.95 -32.88
N LYS A 82 11.63 4.94 -33.15
CA LYS A 82 10.62 5.28 -32.16
C LYS A 82 10.59 4.27 -31.00
N GLY A 83 10.64 2.96 -31.30
CA GLY A 83 10.69 1.92 -30.28
C GLY A 83 11.91 2.02 -29.38
N GLU A 84 13.07 2.36 -29.93
CA GLU A 84 14.30 2.61 -29.17
C GLU A 84 14.18 3.83 -28.25
N GLN A 85 13.60 4.93 -28.75
CA GLN A 85 13.35 6.14 -27.97
C GLN A 85 12.34 5.90 -26.84
N ASP A 86 11.21 5.28 -27.16
CA ASP A 86 10.16 4.96 -26.19
C ASP A 86 10.68 3.98 -25.14
N GLY A 87 11.44 2.96 -25.56
CA GLY A 87 12.08 1.99 -24.66
C GLY A 87 13.13 2.63 -23.74
N ALA A 88 13.97 3.52 -24.27
CA ALA A 88 14.94 4.25 -23.46
C ALA A 88 14.25 5.16 -22.44
N ALA A 89 13.16 5.83 -22.83
CA ALA A 89 12.38 6.68 -21.94
C ALA A 89 11.66 5.87 -20.84
N GLU A 90 11.16 4.68 -21.15
CA GLU A 90 10.55 3.77 -20.16
C GLU A 90 11.60 3.26 -19.16
N VAL A 91 12.76 2.82 -19.63
CA VAL A 91 13.86 2.37 -18.76
C VAL A 91 14.34 3.50 -17.85
N GLN A 92 14.43 4.73 -18.37
CA GLN A 92 14.82 5.87 -17.56
C GLN A 92 13.78 6.17 -16.48
N ARG A 93 12.48 6.19 -16.82
CA ARG A 93 11.40 6.35 -15.82
C ARG A 93 11.45 5.27 -14.74
N ALA A 94 11.60 4.01 -15.13
CA ALA A 94 11.71 2.91 -14.16
C ALA A 94 12.92 3.05 -13.22
N ARG A 95 14.04 3.61 -13.71
CA ARG A 95 15.20 3.92 -12.87
C ARG A 95 14.93 5.07 -11.91
N ASP A 96 14.33 6.15 -12.40
CA ASP A 96 14.00 7.32 -11.58
C ASP A 96 13.01 6.93 -10.47
N GLU A 97 12.00 6.12 -10.78
CA GLU A 97 11.05 5.57 -9.80
C GLU A 97 11.74 4.65 -8.78
N ALA A 98 12.67 3.80 -9.22
CA ALA A 98 13.45 2.94 -8.32
C ALA A 98 14.35 3.76 -7.39
N ASP A 99 14.96 4.82 -7.89
CA ASP A 99 15.79 5.75 -7.11
C ASP A 99 14.95 6.51 -6.08
N GLU A 100 13.76 6.96 -6.46
CA GLU A 100 12.80 7.58 -5.55
C GLU A 100 12.36 6.61 -4.46
N MET A 101 11.99 5.37 -4.81
CA MET A 101 11.61 4.35 -3.82
C MET A 101 12.77 4.06 -2.85
N ARG A 102 14.01 3.99 -3.32
CA ARG A 102 15.18 3.81 -2.47
C ARG A 102 15.39 5.00 -1.52
N ARG A 103 15.23 6.22 -2.02
CA ARG A 103 15.34 7.44 -1.20
C ARG A 103 14.27 7.47 -0.11
N LEU A 104 13.01 7.25 -0.48
CA LEU A 104 11.88 7.22 0.47
C LEU A 104 12.08 6.11 1.51
N GLY A 105 12.49 4.91 1.09
CA GLY A 105 12.78 3.82 2.01
C GLY A 105 13.93 4.12 2.98
N ALA A 106 14.97 4.83 2.52
CA ALA A 106 16.06 5.27 3.40
C ALA A 106 15.60 6.32 4.43
N GLU A 107 14.79 7.30 4.00
CA GLU A 107 14.21 8.30 4.90
C GLU A 107 13.26 7.68 5.93
N GLU A 108 12.44 6.70 5.53
CA GLU A 108 11.60 5.96 6.47
C GLU A 108 12.44 5.14 7.46
N LEU A 109 13.47 4.44 6.99
CA LEU A 109 14.36 3.66 7.85
C LEU A 109 15.03 4.56 8.91
N GLU A 110 15.50 5.74 8.52
CA GLU A 110 16.09 6.71 9.44
C GLU A 110 15.08 7.17 10.51
N ARG A 111 13.84 7.46 10.11
CA ARG A 111 12.76 7.81 11.05
C ARG A 111 12.46 6.68 12.03
N TYR A 112 12.40 5.43 11.55
CA TYR A 112 12.18 4.27 12.42
C TYR A 112 13.35 4.07 13.39
N GLN A 113 14.59 4.25 12.93
CA GLN A 113 15.76 4.16 13.80
C GLN A 113 15.75 5.23 14.89
N ALA A 114 15.44 6.48 14.54
CA ALA A 114 15.30 7.56 15.51
C ALA A 114 14.23 7.25 16.56
N ALA A 115 13.04 6.81 16.13
CA ALA A 115 11.96 6.44 17.05
C ALA A 115 12.33 5.27 17.98
N VAL A 116 13.10 4.29 17.48
CA VAL A 116 13.58 3.17 18.30
C VAL A 116 14.60 3.64 19.33
N GLU A 117 15.52 4.54 18.97
CA GLU A 117 16.48 5.10 19.94
C GLU A 117 15.79 5.96 20.99
N ASP A 118 14.82 6.78 20.60
CA ASP A 118 14.01 7.57 21.55
C ASP A 118 13.27 6.64 22.53
N ALA A 119 12.62 5.58 22.03
CA ALA A 119 11.93 4.60 22.86
C ALA A 119 12.88 3.86 23.82
N LYS A 120 14.12 3.56 23.40
CA LYS A 120 15.14 2.97 24.27
C LYS A 120 15.57 3.94 25.38
N GLN A 121 15.76 5.21 25.05
CA GLN A 121 16.12 6.24 26.03
C GLN A 121 15.00 6.44 27.05
N GLU A 122 13.76 6.50 26.60
CA GLU A 122 12.58 6.58 27.47
C GLU A 122 12.49 5.35 28.39
N ALA A 123 12.62 4.15 27.83
CA ALA A 123 12.61 2.91 28.62
C ALA A 123 13.74 2.88 29.66
N ALA A 124 14.94 3.34 29.32
CA ALA A 124 16.07 3.43 30.25
C ALA A 124 15.78 4.42 31.39
N SER A 125 15.20 5.58 31.08
CA SER A 125 14.80 6.59 32.07
C SER A 125 13.73 6.07 33.03
N ILE A 126 12.72 5.36 32.51
CA ILE A 126 11.68 4.72 33.32
C ILE A 126 12.28 3.67 34.26
N LEU A 127 13.19 2.83 33.75
CA LEU A 127 13.87 1.81 34.56
C LEU A 127 14.73 2.42 35.66
N GLU A 128 15.47 3.49 35.36
CA GLU A 128 16.29 4.20 36.35
C GLU A 128 15.41 4.83 37.44
N THR A 129 14.34 5.52 37.05
CA THR A 129 13.38 6.12 37.99
C THR A 129 12.72 5.06 38.87
N THR A 130 12.22 3.99 38.27
CA THR A 130 11.59 2.87 38.99
C THR A 130 12.56 2.23 39.97
N ARG A 131 13.83 2.07 39.57
CA ARG A 131 14.87 1.53 40.44
C ARG A 131 15.10 2.45 41.65
N HIS A 132 15.22 3.76 41.41
CA HIS A 132 15.44 4.72 42.49
C HIS A 132 14.27 4.73 43.47
N GLU A 133 13.03 4.75 42.97
CA GLU A 133 11.82 4.66 43.79
C GLU A 133 11.76 3.37 44.61
N ALA A 134 12.16 2.24 44.02
CA ALA A 134 12.21 0.96 44.71
C ALA A 134 13.28 0.94 45.82
N GLU A 135 14.47 1.48 45.56
CA GLU A 135 15.55 1.61 46.54
C GLU A 135 15.11 2.53 47.71
N ASP A 136 14.48 3.66 47.42
CA ASP A 136 13.91 4.57 48.40
C ASP A 136 12.84 3.90 49.27
N LEU A 137 11.93 3.15 48.65
CA LEU A 137 10.89 2.42 49.36
C LEU A 137 11.50 1.37 50.29
N LEU A 138 12.46 0.58 49.81
CA LEU A 138 13.17 -0.41 50.62
C LEU A 138 13.88 0.24 51.81
N GLN A 139 14.54 1.38 51.60
CA GLN A 139 15.21 2.10 52.68
C GLN A 139 14.22 2.61 53.73
N ARG A 140 13.07 3.15 53.31
CA ARG A 140 12.02 3.61 54.22
C ARG A 140 11.43 2.46 55.02
N THR A 141 11.10 1.35 54.35
CA THR A 141 10.56 0.16 55.02
C THR A 141 11.56 -0.42 56.01
N ARG A 142 12.85 -0.46 55.65
CA ARG A 142 13.92 -0.92 56.54
C ARG A 142 14.04 -0.05 57.77
N ARG A 143 14.12 1.29 57.61
CA ARG A 143 14.20 2.22 58.74
C ARG A 143 13.00 2.05 59.67
N HIS A 144 11.80 1.93 59.11
CA HIS A 144 10.60 1.72 59.90
C HIS A 144 10.64 0.40 60.69
N ALA A 145 11.14 -0.68 60.08
CA ALA A 145 11.31 -1.96 60.76
C ALA A 145 12.36 -1.90 61.87
N GLU A 146 13.47 -1.18 61.65
CA GLU A 146 14.51 -0.92 62.66
C GLU A 146 13.93 -0.13 63.85
N GLU A 147 13.22 0.97 63.60
CA GLU A 147 12.53 1.76 64.63
C GLU A 147 11.51 0.92 65.43
N GLN A 148 10.74 0.07 64.75
CA GLN A 148 9.79 -0.83 65.42
C GLN A 148 10.49 -1.87 66.29
N ALA A 149 11.59 -2.45 65.80
CA ALA A 149 12.38 -3.42 66.54
C ALA A 149 13.00 -2.79 67.79
N GLU A 150 13.61 -1.61 67.66
CA GLU A 150 14.14 -0.83 68.80
C GLU A 150 13.04 -0.53 69.81
N ALA A 151 11.86 -0.11 69.36
CA ALA A 151 10.73 0.16 70.25
C ALA A 151 10.19 -1.10 70.97
N ILE A 152 10.31 -2.29 70.36
CA ILE A 152 9.94 -3.55 71.00
C ILE A 152 11.00 -3.95 72.03
N VAL A 153 12.28 -3.88 71.66
CA VAL A 153 13.41 -4.20 72.55
C VAL A 153 13.41 -3.28 73.77
N GLY A 154 13.33 -1.96 73.59
CA GLY A 154 13.31 -1.01 74.71
C GLY A 154 12.11 -1.21 75.65
N ARG A 155 10.93 -1.57 75.12
CA ARG A 155 9.77 -1.97 75.95
C ARG A 155 10.04 -3.25 76.75
N ALA A 156 10.67 -4.25 76.14
CA ALA A 156 11.02 -5.50 76.81
C ALA A 156 12.07 -5.28 77.92
N GLU A 157 13.07 -4.44 77.67
CA GLU A 157 14.10 -4.06 78.65
C GLU A 157 13.47 -3.32 79.85
N THR A 158 12.62 -2.32 79.58
CA THR A 158 11.93 -1.56 80.63
C THR A 158 11.06 -2.47 81.51
N GLU A 159 10.35 -3.42 80.89
CA GLU A 159 9.52 -4.38 81.62
C GLU A 159 10.36 -5.38 82.42
N ALA A 160 11.50 -5.83 81.87
CA ALA A 160 12.43 -6.71 82.59
C ALA A 160 13.03 -6.01 83.82
N GLU A 161 13.43 -4.74 83.71
CA GLU A 161 13.88 -3.92 84.84
C GLU A 161 12.78 -3.80 85.90
N ARG A 162 11.55 -3.48 85.48
CA ARG A 162 10.39 -3.38 86.37
C ARG A 162 10.15 -4.68 87.16
N ILE A 163 10.22 -5.83 86.49
CA ILE A 163 10.05 -7.14 87.13
C ILE A 163 11.20 -7.43 88.10
N THR A 164 12.43 -7.05 87.75
CA THR A 164 13.61 -7.25 88.61
C THR A 164 13.51 -6.40 89.88
N ASP A 165 13.18 -5.12 89.74
CA ASP A 165 12.94 -4.20 90.88
C ASP A 165 11.81 -4.70 91.79
N GLU A 166 10.71 -5.19 91.20
CA GLU A 166 9.59 -5.75 91.95
C GLU A 166 10.01 -6.99 92.74
N ALA A 167 10.78 -7.89 92.12
CA ALA A 167 11.31 -9.08 92.76
C ALA A 167 12.27 -8.76 93.92
N GLU A 168 13.16 -7.77 93.75
CA GLU A 168 14.07 -7.32 94.82
C GLU A 168 13.31 -6.73 96.02
N ARG A 169 12.27 -5.93 95.76
CA ARG A 169 11.40 -5.39 96.83
C ARG A 169 10.70 -6.52 97.60
N VAL A 170 10.14 -7.49 96.89
CA VAL A 170 9.48 -8.65 97.53
C VAL A 170 10.48 -9.46 98.36
N ALA A 171 11.69 -9.69 97.85
CA ALA A 171 12.74 -10.40 98.58
C ALA A 171 13.18 -9.65 99.85
N THR A 172 13.23 -8.33 99.81
CA THR A 172 13.56 -7.49 100.98
C THR A 172 12.48 -7.59 102.05
N ILE A 173 11.20 -7.46 101.68
CA ILE A 173 10.07 -7.60 102.62
C ILE A 173 10.06 -8.99 103.27
N ALA A 174 10.25 -10.05 102.47
CA ALA A 174 10.27 -11.41 102.99
C ALA A 174 11.44 -11.67 103.97
N ARG A 175 12.55 -10.96 103.83
CA ARG A 175 13.69 -11.03 104.75
C ARG A 175 13.39 -10.31 106.07
N ASP A 176 12.78 -9.12 106.00
CA ASP A 176 12.41 -8.34 107.18
C ASP A 176 11.31 -9.02 108.03
N GLU A 177 10.46 -9.87 107.42
CA GLU A 177 9.45 -10.67 108.14
C GLU A 177 10.02 -11.90 108.88
N GLN A 178 11.29 -12.26 108.66
CA GLN A 178 11.95 -13.42 109.26
C GLN A 178 12.91 -13.09 110.43
N GLU A 179 13.18 -11.81 110.70
CA GLU A 179 13.97 -11.31 111.85
C GLU A 179 13.07 -10.88 113.03
#